data_AF-A0A8G2F5M3-F1
#
_entry.id   AF-A0A8G2F5M3-F1
#
_cell.length_a   1.000
_cell.length_b   1.000
_cell.length_c   1.000
_cell.angle_alpha   90.00
_cell.angle_beta   90.00
_cell.angle_gamma   90.00
#
_symmetry.space_group_name_H-M   'P 1'
#
loop_
_entity.id
_entity.type
_entity.pdbx_description
1 polymer ?
#
loop_
_entity_poly.entity_id
_entity_poly.type
_entity_poly.pdbx_seq_one_letter_code
_entity_poly.pdbx_strand_id
1 'polypeptide(L)'
;MSYLPCVGCGWCCLHDQCTDSMRRHGYLPRCPELFWSDEAGRYLCLTMLEGESGDGIRRDQHTGGGCCAPLNSWRQDIRNRDK
;
A
#
# COMPACT_ATOMS: atom_id res chain seq x y z
N MET A 1 14.39 2.54 13.09
CA MET A 1 12.92 2.68 13.01
C MET A 1 12.32 1.29 12.89
N SER A 2 11.45 0.87 13.81
CA SER A 2 10.67 -0.35 13.60
C SER A 2 9.49 0.00 12.68
N TYR A 3 9.38 -0.69 11.55
CA TYR A 3 8.22 -0.56 10.69
C TYR A 3 7.08 -1.38 11.29
N LEU A 4 5.95 -0.75 11.60
CA LEU A 4 4.74 -1.50 11.91
C LEU A 4 4.14 -2.07 10.63
N PRO A 5 3.35 -3.15 10.72
CA PRO A 5 2.65 -3.70 9.56
C PRO A 5 1.82 -2.62 8.83
N CYS A 6 1.75 -2.75 7.51
CA CYS A 6 0.79 -2.00 6.70
C CYS A 6 -0.63 -2.40 7.11
N VAL A 7 -1.45 -1.40 7.43
CA VAL A 7 -2.85 -1.60 7.82
C VAL A 7 -3.83 -1.32 6.68
N GLY A 8 -3.34 -1.05 5.47
CA GLY A 8 -4.20 -0.73 4.32
C GLY A 8 -4.91 0.62 4.43
N CYS A 9 -4.29 1.61 5.11
CA CYS A 9 -4.85 2.97 5.17
C CYS A 9 -4.79 3.75 3.85
N GLY A 10 -3.97 3.29 2.90
CA GLY A 10 -3.82 3.91 1.58
C GLY A 10 -2.83 5.08 1.52
N TRP A 11 -2.29 5.58 2.64
CA TRP A 11 -1.46 6.80 2.67
C TRP A 11 -0.32 6.80 1.65
N CYS A 12 0.54 5.78 1.65
CA CYS A 12 1.64 5.73 0.70
C CYS A 12 1.18 5.39 -0.73
N CYS A 13 0.31 4.39 -0.88
CA CYS A 13 -0.01 3.82 -2.18
C CYS A 13 -0.97 4.67 -3.03
N LEU A 14 -1.76 5.56 -2.40
CA LEU A 14 -2.65 6.48 -3.12
C LEU A 14 -1.93 7.76 -3.56
N HIS A 15 -0.84 8.15 -2.89
CA HIS A 15 -0.08 9.34 -3.26
C HIS A 15 0.94 9.02 -4.36
N ASP A 16 1.68 7.92 -4.22
CA ASP A 16 2.78 7.59 -5.12
C ASP A 16 2.76 6.11 -5.53
N GLN A 17 3.10 5.87 -6.79
CA GLN A 17 3.32 4.53 -7.32
C GLN A 17 4.64 3.97 -6.79
N CYS A 18 4.61 2.75 -6.25
CA CYS A 18 5.82 2.07 -5.79
C CYS A 18 6.69 1.60 -6.96
N THR A 19 7.99 1.37 -6.71
CA THR A 19 8.95 0.94 -7.75
C THR A 19 8.55 -0.36 -8.44
N ASP A 20 8.03 -1.33 -7.68
CA ASP A 20 7.54 -2.59 -8.26
C ASP A 20 6.35 -2.38 -9.20
N SER A 21 5.40 -1.53 -8.82
CA SER A 21 4.26 -1.20 -9.68
C SER A 21 4.71 -0.45 -10.93
N MET A 22 5.64 0.51 -10.80
CA MET A 22 6.23 1.21 -11.96
C MET A 22 6.94 0.25 -12.91
N ARG A 23 7.67 -0.74 -12.39
CA ARG A 23 8.36 -1.75 -13.23
C ARG A 23 7.37 -2.63 -14.00
N ARG A 24 6.23 -2.97 -13.39
CA ARG A 24 5.20 -3.81 -14.01
C ARG A 24 4.36 -3.05 -15.03
N HIS A 25 3.99 -1.82 -14.73
CA HIS A 25 2.91 -1.10 -15.43
C HIS A 25 3.35 0.20 -16.10
N GLY A 26 4.61 0.61 -15.93
CA GLY A 26 5.06 1.96 -16.25
C GLY A 26 4.54 2.99 -15.25
N TYR A 27 4.82 4.27 -15.52
CA TYR A 27 4.36 5.37 -14.68
C TYR A 27 2.88 5.65 -14.92
N LEU A 28 2.06 5.48 -13.88
CA LEU A 28 0.62 5.69 -13.93
C LEU A 28 0.18 6.65 -12.81
N PRO A 29 -0.88 7.47 -13.04
CA PRO A 29 -1.42 8.34 -12.01
C PRO A 29 -1.88 7.61 -10.75
N ARG A 30 -2.27 6.33 -10.88
CA ARG A 30 -2.69 5.47 -9.78
C ARG A 30 -2.22 4.03 -10.02
N CYS A 31 -1.66 3.42 -8.99
CA CYS A 31 -1.21 2.03 -9.03
C CYS A 31 -2.37 1.06 -9.35
N PRO A 32 -2.30 0.25 -10.42
CA PRO A 32 -3.35 -0.72 -10.78
C PRO A 32 -3.56 -1.83 -9.76
N GLU A 33 -2.52 -2.11 -8.97
CA GLU A 33 -2.52 -3.19 -7.97
C GLU A 33 -3.24 -2.81 -6.68
N LEU A 34 -3.55 -1.52 -6.49
CA LEU A 34 -4.15 -1.00 -5.26
C LEU A 34 -5.68 -0.90 -5.41
N PHE A 35 -6.39 -1.67 -4.59
CA PHE A 35 -7.84 -1.63 -4.55
C PHE A 35 -8.37 -1.58 -3.13
N TRP A 36 -9.52 -0.93 -2.96
CA TRP A 36 -10.28 -1.01 -1.71
C TRP A 36 -11.05 -2.32 -1.64
N SER A 37 -10.87 -3.08 -0.56
CA SER A 37 -11.67 -4.27 -0.27
C SER A 37 -12.71 -3.92 0.79
N ASP A 38 -14.00 -3.96 0.40
CA ASP A 38 -15.10 -3.77 1.34
C ASP A 38 -15.17 -4.90 2.38
N GLU A 39 -14.85 -6.13 1.98
CA GLU A 39 -14.77 -7.29 2.88
C GLU A 39 -13.67 -7.11 3.94
N ALA A 40 -12.48 -6.67 3.55
CA ALA A 40 -11.36 -6.47 4.46
C ALA A 40 -11.41 -5.12 5.20
N GLY A 41 -12.31 -4.21 4.79
CA GLY A 41 -12.43 -2.85 5.31
C GLY A 41 -11.17 -2.01 5.14
N ARG A 42 -10.34 -2.28 4.12
CA ARG A 42 -9.04 -1.60 3.91
C ARG A 42 -8.56 -1.70 2.46
N TYR A 43 -7.55 -0.90 2.12
CA TYR A 43 -6.81 -1.08 0.87
C TYR A 43 -5.94 -2.32 0.89
N LEU A 44 -5.97 -3.07 -0.20
CA LEU A 44 -5.12 -4.22 -0.46
C LEU A 44 -4.26 -3.97 -1.71
N CYS A 45 -3.03 -4.45 -1.68
CA CYS A 45 -2.16 -4.51 -2.85
C CYS A 45 -2.15 -5.94 -3.37
N LEU A 46 -2.70 -6.17 -4.56
CA LEU A 46 -2.80 -7.50 -5.17
C LEU A 46 -1.43 -8.19 -5.25
N THR A 47 -0.41 -7.43 -5.62
CA THR A 47 0.96 -7.96 -5.72
C THR A 47 1.53 -8.42 -4.39
N MET A 48 1.20 -7.73 -3.30
CA MET A 48 1.65 -8.18 -1.97
C MET A 48 0.94 -9.47 -1.55
N LEU A 49 -0.19 -9.82 -2.15
CA LEU A 49 -0.89 -11.07 -1.83
C LEU A 49 -0.29 -12.29 -2.57
N GLU A 50 0.64 -12.09 -3.50
CA GLU A 50 1.29 -13.13 -4.31
C GLU A 50 2.36 -13.94 -3.53
N GLY A 51 2.00 -14.69 -2.48
CA GLY A 51 2.92 -15.65 -1.83
C GLY A 51 4.33 -15.10 -1.53
N GLU A 52 5.37 -15.85 -1.95
CA GLU A 52 6.78 -15.49 -1.73
C GLU A 52 7.21 -14.19 -2.44
N SER A 53 6.69 -13.91 -3.65
CA SER A 53 6.99 -12.64 -4.34
C SER A 53 6.38 -11.46 -3.59
N GLY A 54 5.20 -11.65 -2.98
CA GLY A 54 4.59 -10.66 -2.10
C GLY A 54 5.42 -10.34 -0.85
N ASP A 55 6.14 -11.33 -0.30
CA ASP A 55 7.08 -11.10 0.81
C ASP A 55 8.31 -10.28 0.41
N GLY A 56 8.83 -10.49 -0.80
CA GLY A 56 9.87 -9.65 -1.38
C GLY A 56 9.44 -8.19 -1.45
N ILE A 57 8.27 -7.93 -2.05
CA ILE A 57 7.71 -6.59 -2.20
C ILE A 57 7.48 -5.93 -0.83
N ARG A 58 6.98 -6.67 0.16
CA ARG A 58 6.79 -6.15 1.52
C ARG A 58 8.10 -5.59 2.09
N ARG A 59 9.20 -6.32 1.91
CA ARG A 59 10.53 -5.92 2.40
C ARG A 59 11.11 -4.77 1.59
N ASP A 60 11.14 -4.92 0.27
CA ASP A 60 11.85 -4.01 -0.64
C ASP A 60 11.18 -2.64 -0.73
N GLN A 61 9.85 -2.58 -0.67
CA GLN A 61 9.09 -1.33 -0.66
C GLN A 61 8.92 -0.74 0.75
N HIS A 62 9.56 -1.32 1.77
CA HIS A 62 9.43 -0.90 3.18
C HIS A 62 7.97 -0.76 3.60
N THR A 63 7.17 -1.77 3.27
CA THR A 63 5.72 -1.74 3.45
C THR A 63 5.36 -1.51 4.91
N GLY A 64 4.47 -0.54 5.15
CA GLY A 64 4.12 -0.08 6.49
C GLY A 64 4.91 1.15 6.96
N GLY A 65 6.03 1.49 6.31
CA GLY A 65 6.77 2.73 6.57
C GLY A 65 5.90 3.98 6.44
N GLY A 66 5.12 4.07 5.36
CA GLY A 66 4.14 5.15 5.19
C GLY A 66 3.04 5.14 6.25
N CYS A 67 2.62 3.96 6.74
CA CYS A 67 1.66 3.87 7.85
C CYS A 67 2.21 4.45 9.16
N CYS A 68 3.52 4.41 9.36
CA CYS A 68 4.21 4.94 10.55
C CYS A 68 4.74 6.36 10.36
N ALA A 69 4.51 7.00 9.21
CA ALA A 69 5.01 8.34 8.97
C ALA A 69 4.43 9.32 10.01
N PRO A 70 5.23 10.24 10.60
CA PRO A 70 4.76 11.14 11.66
C PRO A 70 3.52 11.98 11.31
N LEU A 71 3.34 12.28 10.01
CA LEU A 71 2.23 13.08 9.50
C LEU A 71 1.06 12.25 8.97
N ASN A 72 1.13 10.92 9.06
CA ASN A 72 0.07 10.06 8.58
C ASN A 72 -1.02 9.87 9.65
N SER A 73 -2.10 10.64 9.53
CA SER A 73 -3.31 10.47 10.34
C SER A 73 -4.20 9.30 9.89
N TRP A 74 -3.99 8.74 8.69
CA TRP A 74 -4.88 7.74 8.08
C TRP A 74 -4.74 6.35 8.71
N ARG A 75 -3.63 6.06 9.42
CA ARG A 75 -3.45 4.75 10.08
C ARG A 75 -4.58 4.44 11.07
N GLN A 76 -5.12 5.46 11.72
CA GLN A 76 -6.23 5.34 12.69
C GLN A 76 -7.62 5.63 12.07
N ASP A 77 -7.67 6.01 10.79
CA ASP A 77 -8.88 6.36 10.05
C ASP A 77 -8.88 5.63 8.70
N ILE A 78 -8.99 4.30 8.78
CA ILE A 78 -9.02 3.43 7.60
C ILE A 78 -10.41 3.52 6.98
N ARG A 79 -10.46 4.02 5.75
CA ARG A 79 -11.69 4.22 4.99
C ARG A 79 -11.39 4.30 3.50
N ASN A 80 -12.41 4.02 2.69
CA ASN A 80 -12.33 4.16 1.24
C ASN A 80 -12.16 5.65 0.90
N ARG A 81 -11.16 5.96 0.08
CA ARG A 81 -10.81 7.30 -0.41
C ARG A 81 -10.93 7.41 -1.94
N ASP A 82 -11.50 6.38 -2.59
CA ASP A 82 -11.79 6.36 -4.02
C ASP A 82 -13.14 7.02 -4.35
N LYS A 83 -13.94 7.29 -3.31
CA LYS A 83 -15.30 7.85 -3.37
C LYS A 83 -15.31 9.29 -2.90
#